data_AF-A0A812NP21-F1
#
_entry.id   AF-A0A812NP21-F1
#
_cell.length_a   1.000
_cell.length_b   1.000
_cell.length_c   1.000
_cell.angle_alpha   90.00
_cell.angle_beta   90.00
_cell.angle_gamma   90.00
#
_symmetry.space_group_name_H-M   'P 1'
#
loop_
_entity.id
_entity.type
_entity.pdbx_description
1 polymer ?
#
loop_
_entity_poly.entity_id
_entity_poly.type
_entity_poly.pdbx_seq_one_letter_code
_entity_poly.pdbx_strand_id
1 'polypeptide(L)'
;VYESSFLPVDASSTYREEDGLWHTKVFPSDNPSSRTDAVMLDNWISKSLEEVEDNLTEAQRSRDDFADTVQELVPVLSVALHEIVRQVMHHCPERGAALQKIWRTYVELFERVLEQMRQSLKVHKERTGEIQQELKQANQEVKDLKREHPEQMHTIISELEAKFMQRQRNYEQDLQEAEEENLAAKTAIRTQHREMENWYPGFAHYQDSFVKNLLPQMENDGASAKMFKESATTEDAVPEVAMAEDFKRLLAALPPEKRKIIGKDLMGLIDGDEVQRMQDDVPQSLEDQQQEIEEIERLQGELQKQEEHIKKLKLEIAQIETANLPNDLEPPAEDEEQSPYVPGVMLVG
;
A
#
# COMPACT_ATOMS: atom_id res chain seq x y z
N VAL A 1 56.04 -13.20 -55.90
CA VAL A 1 56.94 -12.11 -56.34
C VAL A 1 57.68 -12.56 -57.58
N TYR A 2 57.77 -11.71 -58.60
CA TYR A 2 58.50 -12.00 -59.84
C TYR A 2 59.60 -10.95 -60.02
N GLU A 3 60.79 -11.40 -60.41
CA GLU A 3 61.89 -10.51 -60.82
C GLU A 3 61.93 -10.48 -62.34
N SER A 4 61.98 -9.27 -62.91
CA SER A 4 62.06 -9.07 -64.35
C SER A 4 63.53 -8.91 -64.77
N SER A 5 63.91 -9.59 -65.84
CA SER A 5 65.27 -9.57 -66.36
C SER A 5 65.29 -9.69 -67.87
N PHE A 6 66.37 -9.23 -68.50
CA PHE A 6 66.51 -9.28 -69.96
C PHE A 6 66.75 -10.71 -70.50
N LEU A 7 67.18 -11.63 -69.64
CA LEU A 7 67.50 -13.02 -69.99
C LEU A 7 66.86 -13.96 -68.97
N PRO A 8 66.42 -15.16 -69.37
CA PRO A 8 65.86 -16.13 -68.43
C PRO A 8 66.94 -16.54 -67.41
N VAL A 9 66.64 -16.34 -66.12
CA VAL A 9 67.57 -16.66 -65.02
C VAL A 9 67.56 -18.16 -64.72
N ASP A 10 66.40 -18.81 -64.90
CA ASP A 10 66.18 -20.21 -64.58
C ASP A 10 65.08 -20.85 -65.47
N ALA A 11 64.78 -22.13 -65.24
CA ALA A 11 63.73 -22.85 -65.96
C ALA A 11 62.29 -22.42 -65.59
N SER A 12 62.12 -21.61 -64.53
CA SER A 12 60.82 -21.09 -64.09
C SER A 12 60.49 -19.72 -64.71
N SER A 13 61.42 -19.18 -65.51
CA SER A 13 61.32 -17.88 -66.16
C SER A 13 60.30 -17.91 -67.30
N THR A 14 59.32 -17.02 -67.26
CA THR A 14 58.27 -16.88 -68.29
C THR A 14 58.41 -15.55 -69.00
N TYR A 15 58.50 -15.55 -70.33
CA TYR A 15 58.56 -14.32 -71.12
C TYR A 15 57.19 -13.66 -71.17
N ARG A 16 57.12 -12.35 -70.92
CA ARG A 16 55.90 -11.56 -71.10
C ARG A 16 56.09 -10.59 -72.26
N GLU A 17 55.21 -10.67 -73.24
CA GLU A 17 55.27 -9.81 -74.44
C GLU A 17 54.92 -8.33 -74.12
N GLU A 18 54.19 -8.08 -73.03
CA GLU A 18 53.70 -6.75 -72.66
C GLU A 18 54.83 -5.76 -72.30
N ASP A 19 55.86 -6.23 -71.60
CA ASP A 19 57.03 -5.43 -71.22
C ASP A 19 58.33 -5.91 -71.89
N GLY A 20 58.27 -7.00 -72.65
CA GLY A 20 59.39 -7.57 -73.37
C GLY A 20 60.48 -8.16 -72.46
N LEU A 21 60.15 -8.50 -71.21
CA LEU A 21 61.09 -9.01 -70.22
C LEU A 21 60.73 -10.44 -69.75
N TRP A 22 61.75 -11.18 -69.30
CA TRP A 22 61.60 -12.48 -68.66
C TRP A 22 61.26 -12.30 -67.20
N HIS A 23 60.18 -12.93 -66.74
CA HIS A 23 59.71 -12.90 -65.35
C HIS A 23 60.02 -14.23 -64.67
N THR A 24 60.91 -14.18 -63.70
CA THR A 24 61.28 -15.34 -62.87
C THR A 24 60.53 -15.30 -61.56
N LYS A 25 59.91 -16.40 -61.15
CA LYS A 25 59.20 -16.46 -59.86
C LYS A 25 60.23 -16.58 -58.74
N VAL A 26 60.51 -15.47 -58.07
CA VAL A 26 61.48 -15.43 -56.95
C VAL A 26 60.86 -15.84 -55.61
N PHE A 27 59.54 -15.73 -55.46
CA PHE A 27 58.84 -16.17 -54.25
C PHE A 27 57.38 -16.59 -54.54
N PRO A 28 56.87 -17.70 -53.96
CA PRO A 28 57.60 -18.66 -53.10
C PRO A 28 58.65 -19.45 -53.90
N SER A 29 59.86 -19.58 -53.34
CA SER A 29 60.98 -20.31 -53.97
C SER A 29 60.82 -21.83 -53.82
N ASP A 30 61.44 -22.63 -54.70
CA ASP A 30 61.44 -24.09 -54.57
C ASP A 30 62.32 -24.61 -53.42
N ASN A 31 63.24 -23.78 -52.93
CA ASN A 31 64.11 -24.05 -51.78
C ASN A 31 63.86 -23.02 -50.66
N PRO A 32 62.77 -23.17 -49.89
CA PRO A 32 62.20 -22.11 -49.06
C PRO A 32 62.97 -21.85 -47.75
N SER A 33 64.17 -22.42 -47.56
CA SER A 33 64.96 -22.25 -46.33
C SER A 33 65.99 -21.12 -46.39
N SER A 34 65.95 -20.26 -47.41
CA SER A 34 66.92 -19.16 -47.55
C SER A 34 66.55 -17.97 -46.65
N ARG A 35 67.57 -17.20 -46.20
CA ARG A 35 67.34 -15.94 -45.48
C ARG A 35 66.52 -14.95 -46.32
N THR A 36 66.72 -14.96 -47.64
CA THR A 36 66.00 -14.11 -48.58
C THR A 36 64.51 -14.44 -48.61
N ASP A 37 64.13 -15.72 -48.56
CA ASP A 37 62.71 -16.14 -48.51
C ASP A 37 62.02 -15.69 -47.23
N ALA A 38 62.72 -15.74 -46.08
CA ALA A 38 62.19 -15.22 -44.82
C ALA A 38 61.96 -13.71 -44.89
N VAL A 39 62.88 -12.95 -45.49
CA VAL A 39 62.74 -11.49 -45.69
C VAL A 39 61.60 -11.17 -46.67
N MET A 40 61.46 -11.92 -47.77
CA MET A 40 60.38 -11.72 -48.72
C MET A 40 59.01 -12.05 -48.11
N LEU A 41 58.93 -13.07 -47.26
CA LEU A 41 57.73 -13.39 -46.50
C LEU A 41 57.38 -12.28 -45.50
N ASP A 42 58.35 -11.79 -44.73
CA ASP A 42 58.16 -10.69 -43.77
C ASP A 42 57.65 -9.42 -44.46
N ASN A 43 58.31 -9.01 -45.56
CA ASN A 43 57.87 -7.87 -46.37
C ASN A 43 56.45 -8.06 -46.93
N TRP A 44 56.11 -9.28 -47.36
CA TRP A 44 54.75 -9.58 -47.82
C TRP A 44 53.74 -9.48 -46.69
N ILE A 45 54.04 -10.03 -45.51
CA ILE A 45 53.18 -9.95 -44.33
C ILE A 45 52.97 -8.49 -43.94
N SER A 46 54.04 -7.71 -43.76
CA SER A 46 53.94 -6.29 -43.39
C SER A 46 53.08 -5.52 -44.40
N LYS A 47 53.33 -5.70 -45.69
CA LYS A 47 52.54 -5.04 -46.73
C LYS A 47 51.08 -5.47 -46.72
N SER A 48 50.80 -6.76 -46.59
CA SER A 48 49.42 -7.26 -46.55
C SER A 48 48.68 -6.87 -45.27
N LEU A 49 49.38 -6.68 -44.16
CA LEU A 49 48.80 -6.14 -42.93
C LEU A 49 48.51 -4.64 -43.06
N GLU A 50 49.42 -3.87 -43.65
CA GLU A 50 49.22 -2.44 -43.96
C GLU A 50 48.03 -2.24 -44.93
N GLU A 51 47.94 -3.05 -45.99
CA GLU A 51 46.81 -3.01 -46.94
C GLU A 51 45.47 -3.30 -46.23
N VAL A 52 45.45 -4.21 -45.25
CA VAL A 52 44.25 -4.47 -44.43
C VAL A 52 43.96 -3.28 -43.51
N GLU A 53 44.97 -2.70 -42.85
CA GLU A 53 44.81 -1.54 -41.95
C GLU A 53 44.32 -0.27 -42.68
N ASP A 54 44.80 -0.03 -43.90
CA ASP A 54 44.36 1.07 -44.76
C ASP A 54 42.89 0.90 -45.17
N ASN A 55 42.47 -0.33 -45.52
CA ASN A 55 41.06 -0.61 -45.83
C ASN A 55 40.15 -0.37 -44.62
N LEU A 56 40.63 -0.66 -43.40
CA LEU A 56 39.89 -0.43 -42.16
C LEU A 56 39.72 1.05 -41.82
N THR A 57 40.71 1.89 -42.11
CA THR A 57 40.63 3.33 -41.86
C THR A 57 39.67 4.03 -42.81
N GLU A 58 39.47 3.50 -44.04
CA GLU A 58 38.44 3.99 -44.96
C GLU A 58 37.02 3.49 -44.59
N ALA A 59 36.89 2.27 -44.05
CA ALA A 59 35.61 1.65 -43.68
C ALA A 59 35.05 2.09 -42.30
N GLN A 60 35.85 2.75 -41.46
CA GLN A 60 35.57 3.21 -40.08
C GLN A 60 34.37 4.15 -39.85
N ARG A 61 33.45 4.32 -40.80
CA ARG A 61 32.18 5.03 -40.62
C ARG A 61 31.05 4.16 -40.04
N SER A 62 31.25 2.85 -39.83
CA SER A 62 30.24 1.98 -39.22
C SER A 62 30.82 1.16 -38.06
N ARG A 63 30.07 1.08 -36.95
CA ARG A 63 30.49 0.40 -35.71
C ARG A 63 30.38 -1.13 -35.75
N ASP A 64 29.94 -1.71 -36.87
CA ASP A 64 29.68 -3.15 -37.03
C ASP A 64 30.88 -3.92 -37.62
N ASP A 65 32.02 -3.28 -37.81
CA ASP A 65 33.07 -3.70 -38.75
C ASP A 65 34.18 -4.63 -38.19
N PHE A 66 34.16 -4.94 -36.89
CA PHE A 66 35.23 -5.76 -36.29
C PHE A 66 35.21 -7.21 -36.78
N ALA A 67 34.03 -7.76 -37.06
CA ALA A 67 33.90 -9.13 -37.57
C ALA A 67 34.48 -9.24 -38.99
N ASP A 68 34.19 -8.26 -39.83
CA ASP A 68 34.67 -8.20 -41.21
C ASP A 68 36.20 -7.97 -41.25
N THR A 69 36.72 -7.12 -40.35
CA THR A 69 38.17 -6.97 -40.11
C THR A 69 38.86 -8.30 -39.85
N VAL A 70 38.31 -9.10 -38.93
CA VAL A 70 38.90 -10.40 -38.57
C VAL A 70 38.82 -11.36 -39.75
N GLN A 71 37.74 -11.30 -40.54
CA GLN A 71 37.54 -12.14 -41.72
C GLN A 71 38.54 -11.85 -42.84
N GLU A 72 39.00 -10.60 -42.99
CA GLU A 72 40.06 -10.21 -43.94
C GLU A 72 41.46 -10.58 -43.44
N LEU A 73 41.70 -10.48 -42.13
CA LEU A 73 43.01 -10.74 -41.52
C LEU A 73 43.36 -12.24 -41.49
N VAL A 74 42.38 -13.10 -41.23
CA VAL A 74 42.58 -14.56 -41.08
C VAL A 74 43.24 -15.21 -42.31
N PRO A 75 42.81 -14.94 -43.56
CA PRO A 75 43.48 -15.43 -44.75
C PRO A 75 44.97 -15.04 -44.84
N VAL A 76 45.31 -13.79 -44.55
CA VAL A 76 46.70 -13.28 -44.60
C VAL A 76 47.58 -14.05 -43.61
N LEU A 77 47.15 -14.15 -42.36
CA LEU A 77 47.87 -14.87 -41.31
C LEU A 77 47.95 -16.38 -41.60
N SER A 78 46.91 -16.97 -42.19
CA SER A 78 46.90 -18.38 -42.59
C SER A 78 47.92 -18.66 -43.68
N VAL A 79 47.98 -17.82 -44.72
CA VAL A 79 48.98 -17.96 -45.81
C VAL A 79 50.39 -17.78 -45.26
N ALA A 80 50.62 -16.76 -44.43
CA ALA A 80 51.90 -16.51 -43.78
C ALA A 80 52.38 -17.75 -43.00
N LEU A 81 51.51 -18.32 -42.17
CA LEU A 81 51.86 -19.45 -41.34
C LEU A 81 52.08 -20.73 -42.15
N HIS A 82 51.27 -21.00 -43.17
CA HIS A 82 51.50 -22.16 -44.05
C HIS A 82 52.84 -22.06 -44.77
N GLU A 83 53.26 -20.85 -45.16
CA GLU A 83 54.60 -20.65 -45.72
C GLU A 83 55.69 -20.87 -44.67
N ILE A 84 55.56 -20.35 -43.44
CA ILE A 84 56.51 -20.66 -42.34
C ILE A 84 56.62 -22.17 -42.12
N VAL A 85 55.49 -22.87 -42.06
CA VAL A 85 55.46 -24.34 -41.93
C VAL A 85 56.21 -24.99 -43.10
N ARG A 86 56.02 -24.52 -44.34
CA ARG A 86 56.75 -25.01 -45.52
C ARG A 86 58.26 -24.76 -45.42
N GLN A 87 58.70 -23.57 -45.02
CA GLN A 87 60.12 -23.24 -44.80
C GLN A 87 60.75 -24.15 -43.72
N VAL A 88 60.05 -24.34 -42.60
CA VAL A 88 60.50 -25.21 -41.50
C VAL A 88 60.50 -26.67 -41.92
N MET A 89 59.49 -27.14 -42.65
CA MET A 89 59.41 -28.53 -43.15
C MET A 89 60.56 -28.85 -44.11
N HIS A 90 60.98 -27.90 -44.93
CA HIS A 90 62.12 -28.07 -45.83
C HIS A 90 63.44 -28.28 -45.06
N HIS A 91 63.67 -27.51 -43.98
CA HIS A 91 64.88 -27.65 -43.16
C HIS A 91 64.82 -28.84 -42.19
N CYS A 92 63.66 -29.08 -41.56
CA CYS A 92 63.44 -30.16 -40.60
C CYS A 92 61.96 -30.58 -40.59
N PRO A 93 61.62 -31.71 -41.25
CA PRO A 93 60.23 -32.12 -41.45
C PRO A 93 59.51 -32.37 -40.13
N GLU A 94 60.19 -32.88 -39.10
CA GLU A 94 59.62 -33.16 -37.78
C GLU A 94 59.18 -31.88 -37.07
N ARG A 95 60.00 -30.81 -37.14
CA ARG A 95 59.66 -29.51 -36.56
C ARG A 95 58.50 -28.86 -37.29
N GLY A 96 58.47 -28.96 -38.62
CA GLY A 96 57.37 -28.43 -39.42
C GLY A 96 56.05 -29.15 -39.16
N ALA A 97 56.09 -30.49 -39.06
CA ALA A 97 54.93 -31.30 -38.68
C ALA A 97 54.43 -30.97 -37.26
N ALA A 98 55.34 -30.77 -36.30
CA ALA A 98 54.98 -30.35 -34.94
C ALA A 98 54.33 -28.95 -34.94
N LEU A 99 54.90 -27.99 -35.66
CA LEU A 99 54.35 -26.63 -35.79
C LEU A 99 52.94 -26.65 -36.41
N GLN A 100 52.75 -27.42 -37.48
CA GLN A 100 51.44 -27.57 -38.11
C GLN A 100 50.41 -28.19 -37.15
N LYS A 101 50.80 -29.20 -36.35
CA LYS A 101 49.92 -29.81 -35.35
C LYS A 101 49.53 -28.83 -34.25
N ILE A 102 50.48 -28.04 -33.74
CA ILE A 102 50.23 -27.00 -32.73
C ILE A 102 49.23 -25.98 -33.29
N TRP A 103 49.46 -25.50 -34.51
CA TRP A 103 48.55 -24.55 -35.15
C TRP A 103 47.14 -25.09 -35.33
N ARG A 104 46.98 -26.30 -35.87
CA ARG A 104 45.64 -26.91 -36.04
C ARG A 104 44.92 -27.01 -34.71
N THR A 105 45.61 -27.47 -33.67
CA THR A 105 45.05 -27.55 -32.31
C THR A 105 44.64 -26.17 -31.78
N TYR A 106 45.45 -25.14 -32.04
CA TYR A 106 45.16 -23.77 -31.62
C TYR A 106 43.91 -23.22 -32.34
N VAL A 107 43.79 -23.41 -33.65
CA VAL A 107 42.62 -22.99 -34.42
C VAL A 107 41.36 -23.70 -33.92
N GLU A 108 41.43 -25.02 -33.72
CA GLU A 108 40.29 -25.80 -33.17
C GLU A 108 39.87 -25.32 -31.78
N LEU A 109 40.83 -24.97 -30.92
CA LEU A 109 40.53 -24.42 -29.59
C LEU A 109 39.89 -23.04 -29.70
N PHE A 110 40.41 -22.18 -30.57
CA PHE A 110 39.88 -20.85 -30.79
C PHE A 110 38.45 -20.90 -31.33
N GLU A 111 38.17 -21.78 -32.29
CA GLU A 111 36.82 -22.01 -32.81
C GLU A 111 35.85 -22.46 -31.72
N ARG A 112 36.27 -23.38 -30.84
CA ARG A 112 35.45 -23.82 -29.68
C ARG A 112 35.15 -22.68 -28.73
N VAL A 113 36.15 -21.84 -28.42
CA VAL A 113 35.97 -20.67 -27.54
C VAL A 113 35.01 -19.67 -28.17
N LEU A 114 35.16 -19.37 -29.47
CA LEU A 114 34.24 -18.49 -30.18
C LEU A 114 32.81 -19.02 -30.19
N GLU A 115 32.63 -20.32 -30.40
CA GLU A 115 31.31 -20.94 -30.39
C GLU A 115 30.67 -20.86 -28.99
N GLN A 116 31.44 -21.13 -27.94
CA GLN A 116 30.98 -20.97 -26.56
C GLN A 116 30.63 -19.52 -26.23
N MET A 117 31.42 -18.55 -26.69
CA MET A 117 31.12 -17.13 -26.54
C MET A 117 29.85 -16.72 -27.27
N ARG A 118 29.63 -17.20 -28.51
CA ARG A 118 28.39 -16.94 -29.27
C ARG A 118 27.16 -17.49 -28.56
N GLN A 119 27.25 -18.70 -28.03
CA GLN A 119 26.18 -19.32 -27.25
C GLN A 119 25.89 -18.53 -25.98
N SER A 120 26.93 -18.13 -25.24
CA SER A 120 26.79 -17.28 -24.05
C SER A 120 26.14 -15.94 -24.39
N LEU A 121 26.58 -15.28 -25.47
CA LEU A 121 26.00 -14.00 -25.92
C LEU A 121 24.53 -14.17 -26.31
N LYS A 122 24.16 -15.27 -26.98
CA LYS A 122 22.77 -15.58 -27.30
C LYS A 122 21.91 -15.70 -26.04
N VAL A 123 22.36 -16.48 -25.06
CA VAL A 123 21.66 -16.64 -23.77
C VAL A 123 21.53 -15.29 -23.04
N HIS A 124 22.60 -14.49 -23.01
CA HIS A 124 22.53 -13.15 -22.42
C HIS A 124 21.54 -12.25 -23.15
N LYS A 125 21.52 -12.27 -24.49
CA LYS A 125 20.57 -11.50 -25.30
C LYS A 125 19.12 -11.91 -25.04
N GLU A 126 18.85 -13.20 -24.94
CA GLU A 126 17.51 -13.73 -24.61
C GLU A 126 17.08 -13.27 -23.22
N ARG A 127 17.93 -13.47 -22.20
CA ARG A 127 17.66 -13.05 -20.82
C ARG A 127 17.48 -11.54 -20.69
N THR A 128 18.29 -10.74 -21.38
CA THR A 128 18.13 -9.28 -21.41
C THR A 128 16.79 -8.90 -22.06
N GLY A 129 16.35 -9.62 -23.08
CA GLY A 129 15.03 -9.43 -23.70
C GLY A 129 13.88 -9.71 -22.74
N GLU A 130 13.96 -10.81 -21.98
CA GLU A 130 12.97 -11.17 -20.95
C GLU A 130 12.87 -10.09 -19.86
N ILE A 131 14.01 -9.69 -19.29
CA ILE A 131 14.08 -8.64 -18.27
C ILE A 131 13.53 -7.31 -18.81
N GLN A 132 13.83 -6.98 -20.06
CA GLN A 132 13.32 -5.76 -20.69
C GLN A 132 11.80 -5.81 -20.87
N GLN A 133 11.23 -6.99 -21.15
CA GLN A 133 9.79 -7.19 -21.23
C GLN A 133 9.12 -7.07 -19.86
N GLU A 134 9.67 -7.70 -18.83
CA GLU A 134 9.19 -7.59 -17.45
C GLU A 134 9.21 -6.13 -16.97
N LEU A 135 10.31 -5.42 -17.23
CA LEU A 135 10.44 -4.00 -16.90
C LEU A 135 9.40 -3.14 -17.64
N LYS A 136 9.08 -3.48 -18.90
CA LYS A 136 8.03 -2.79 -19.65
C LYS A 136 6.64 -3.04 -19.05
N GLN A 137 6.37 -4.26 -18.61
CA GLN A 137 5.11 -4.62 -17.96
C GLN A 137 4.96 -3.90 -16.61
N ALA A 138 5.96 -3.97 -15.74
CA ALA A 138 5.93 -3.30 -14.44
C ALA A 138 5.73 -1.77 -14.59
N ASN A 139 6.39 -1.16 -15.58
CA ASN A 139 6.18 0.26 -15.87
C ASN A 139 4.76 0.58 -16.36
N GLN A 140 4.10 -0.35 -17.06
CA GLN A 140 2.72 -0.18 -17.49
C GLN A 140 1.78 -0.29 -16.28
N GLU A 141 1.97 -1.28 -15.41
CA GLU A 141 1.20 -1.45 -14.17
C GLU A 141 1.30 -0.21 -13.27
N VAL A 142 2.50 0.37 -13.11
CA VAL A 142 2.69 1.62 -12.35
C VAL A 142 1.94 2.79 -13.00
N LYS A 143 1.89 2.87 -14.34
CA LYS A 143 1.12 3.91 -15.03
C LYS A 143 -0.38 3.73 -14.84
N ASP A 144 -0.85 2.50 -14.92
CA ASP A 144 -2.27 2.17 -14.75
C ASP A 144 -2.71 2.46 -13.31
N LEU A 145 -1.94 2.03 -12.30
CA LEU A 145 -2.15 2.38 -10.89
C LEU A 145 -2.17 3.90 -10.66
N LYS A 146 -1.23 4.65 -11.26
CA LYS A 146 -1.21 6.12 -11.16
C LYS A 146 -2.46 6.78 -11.75
N ARG A 147 -3.10 6.15 -12.73
CA ARG A 147 -4.34 6.65 -13.33
C ARG A 147 -5.58 6.27 -12.53
N GLU A 148 -5.65 5.03 -12.05
CA GLU A 148 -6.83 4.50 -11.36
C GLU A 148 -6.94 4.97 -9.90
N HIS A 149 -5.81 5.12 -9.21
CA HIS A 149 -5.78 5.56 -7.81
C HIS A 149 -6.52 6.88 -7.54
N PRO A 150 -6.34 7.98 -8.31
CA PRO A 150 -7.08 9.22 -8.05
C PRO A 150 -8.59 9.06 -8.27
N GLU A 151 -9.03 8.24 -9.23
CA GLU A 151 -10.46 8.00 -9.48
C GLU A 151 -11.10 7.23 -8.32
N GLN A 152 -10.41 6.21 -7.81
CA GLN A 152 -10.85 5.46 -6.63
C GLN A 152 -10.89 6.36 -5.39
N MET A 153 -9.86 7.20 -5.20
CA MET A 153 -9.79 8.13 -4.07
C MET A 153 -10.93 9.16 -4.13
N HIS A 154 -11.22 9.72 -5.30
CA HIS A 154 -12.36 10.63 -5.48
C HIS A 154 -13.71 9.96 -5.20
N THR A 155 -13.87 8.71 -5.60
CA THR A 155 -15.09 7.93 -5.32
C THR A 155 -15.29 7.75 -3.82
N ILE A 156 -14.25 7.32 -3.10
CA ILE A 156 -14.30 7.12 -1.65
C ILE A 156 -14.55 8.44 -0.91
N ILE A 157 -13.88 9.53 -1.31
CA ILE A 157 -14.10 10.86 -0.72
C ILE A 157 -15.56 11.28 -0.90
N SER A 158 -16.10 11.15 -2.12
CA SER A 158 -17.50 11.53 -2.41
C SER A 158 -18.51 10.70 -1.60
N GLU A 159 -18.27 9.40 -1.44
CA GLU A 159 -19.11 8.54 -0.59
C GLU A 159 -19.06 8.92 0.89
N LEU A 160 -17.86 9.26 1.40
CA LEU A 160 -17.68 9.68 2.78
C LEU A 160 -18.34 11.03 3.04
N GLU A 161 -18.21 11.99 2.12
CA GLU A 161 -18.89 13.28 2.19
C GLU A 161 -20.41 13.11 2.21
N ALA A 162 -20.96 12.24 1.36
CA ALA A 162 -22.39 11.93 1.35
C ALA A 162 -22.87 11.32 2.68
N LYS A 163 -22.12 10.35 3.22
CA LYS A 163 -22.42 9.73 4.53
C LYS A 163 -22.32 10.73 5.68
N PHE A 164 -21.32 11.61 5.64
CA PHE A 164 -21.13 12.65 6.66
C PHE A 164 -22.28 13.66 6.62
N MET A 165 -22.64 14.17 5.45
CA MET A 165 -23.80 15.05 5.28
C MET A 165 -25.10 14.40 5.75
N GLN A 166 -25.30 13.11 5.45
CA GLN A 166 -26.50 12.40 5.91
C GLN A 166 -26.54 12.29 7.44
N ARG A 167 -25.43 11.91 8.07
CA ARG A 167 -25.36 11.85 9.54
C ARG A 167 -25.55 13.22 10.18
N GLN A 168 -24.96 14.25 9.61
CA GLN A 168 -25.12 15.62 10.11
C GLN A 168 -26.59 16.05 10.08
N ARG A 169 -27.30 15.79 8.97
CA ARG A 169 -28.74 16.08 8.88
C ARG A 169 -29.57 15.31 9.90
N ASN A 170 -29.26 14.02 10.10
CA ASN A 170 -29.96 13.21 11.09
C ASN A 170 -29.76 13.81 12.50
N TYR A 171 -28.54 14.20 12.87
CA TYR A 171 -28.28 14.83 14.17
C TYR A 171 -28.94 16.20 14.31
N GLU A 172 -28.98 17.01 13.25
CA GLU A 172 -29.70 18.28 13.24
C GLU A 172 -31.21 18.07 13.45
N GLN A 173 -31.78 17.04 12.82
CA GLN A 173 -33.17 16.65 13.01
C GLN A 173 -33.44 16.16 14.45
N ASP A 174 -32.63 15.23 14.96
CA ASP A 174 -32.77 14.71 16.32
C ASP A 174 -32.65 15.84 17.37
N LEU A 175 -31.75 16.80 17.14
CA LEU A 175 -31.60 17.97 17.99
C LEU A 175 -32.85 18.86 17.95
N GLN A 176 -33.40 19.10 16.76
CA GLN A 176 -34.63 19.89 16.61
C GLN A 176 -35.81 19.21 17.31
N GLU A 177 -35.99 17.90 17.13
CA GLU A 177 -37.05 17.13 17.80
C GLU A 177 -36.91 17.22 19.33
N ALA A 178 -35.69 17.06 19.86
CA ALA A 178 -35.42 17.21 21.28
C ALA A 178 -35.68 18.63 21.80
N GLU A 179 -35.39 19.67 21.01
CA GLU A 179 -35.69 21.07 21.37
C GLU A 179 -37.20 21.34 21.41
N GLU A 180 -37.96 20.78 20.45
CA GLU A 180 -39.43 20.88 20.40
C GLU A 180 -40.07 20.15 21.60
N GLU A 181 -39.60 18.95 21.93
CA GLU A 181 -40.04 18.21 23.12
C GLU A 181 -39.71 18.97 24.42
N ASN A 182 -38.50 19.54 24.51
CA ASN A 182 -38.09 20.33 25.68
C ASN A 182 -38.96 21.58 25.84
N LEU A 183 -39.28 22.24 24.73
CA LEU A 183 -40.19 23.40 24.73
C LEU A 183 -41.60 22.98 25.14
N ALA A 184 -42.12 21.89 24.59
CA ALA A 184 -43.43 21.33 24.94
C ALA A 184 -43.48 21.01 26.44
N ALA A 185 -42.49 20.29 26.98
CA ALA A 185 -42.38 19.98 28.40
C ALA A 185 -42.32 21.25 29.26
N LYS A 186 -41.51 22.25 28.88
CA LYS A 186 -41.46 23.55 29.57
C LYS A 186 -42.81 24.27 29.57
N THR A 187 -43.53 24.26 28.46
CA THR A 187 -44.87 24.88 28.38
C THR A 187 -45.90 24.12 29.21
N ALA A 188 -45.84 22.78 29.24
CA ALA A 188 -46.69 21.94 30.07
C ALA A 188 -46.46 22.21 31.55
N ILE A 189 -45.18 22.23 31.99
CA ILE A 189 -44.81 22.56 33.38
C ILE A 189 -45.33 23.95 33.77
N ARG A 190 -45.15 24.97 32.92
CA ARG A 190 -45.67 26.32 33.20
C ARG A 190 -47.19 26.36 33.30
N THR A 191 -47.88 25.59 32.45
CA THR A 191 -49.34 25.50 32.46
C THR A 191 -49.83 24.83 33.73
N GLN A 192 -49.25 23.68 34.10
CA GLN A 192 -49.54 22.99 35.36
C GLN A 192 -49.23 23.85 36.59
N HIS A 193 -48.11 24.58 36.56
CA HIS A 193 -47.76 25.50 37.64
C HIS A 193 -48.80 26.61 37.80
N ARG A 194 -49.24 27.21 36.67
CA ARG A 194 -50.30 28.22 36.68
C ARG A 194 -51.64 27.64 37.16
N GLU A 195 -51.97 26.42 36.76
CA GLU A 195 -53.17 25.73 37.26
C GLU A 195 -53.08 25.49 38.76
N MET A 196 -51.93 25.04 39.26
CA MET A 196 -51.65 24.86 40.68
C MET A 196 -51.79 26.16 41.45
N GLU A 197 -51.19 27.26 41.00
CA GLU A 197 -51.33 28.59 41.60
C GLU A 197 -52.79 29.08 41.61
N ASN A 198 -53.55 28.81 40.54
CA ASN A 198 -54.95 29.20 40.45
C ASN A 198 -55.84 28.44 41.43
N TRP A 199 -55.65 27.13 41.54
CA TRP A 199 -56.47 26.25 42.40
C TRP A 199 -56.03 26.27 43.86
N TYR A 200 -54.72 26.41 44.11
CA TYR A 200 -54.08 26.35 45.42
C TYR A 200 -53.13 27.54 45.64
N PRO A 201 -53.66 28.77 45.75
CA PRO A 201 -52.82 29.94 46.00
C PRO A 201 -52.03 29.86 47.31
N GLY A 202 -52.48 29.07 48.29
CA GLY A 202 -51.77 28.81 49.53
C GLY A 202 -50.66 27.75 49.42
N PHE A 203 -50.56 27.01 48.30
CA PHE A 203 -49.67 25.85 48.15
C PHE A 203 -48.20 26.12 48.54
N ALA A 204 -47.68 27.30 48.20
CA ALA A 204 -46.31 27.69 48.52
C ALA A 204 -45.99 27.62 50.02
N HIS A 205 -46.98 27.78 50.89
CA HIS A 205 -46.83 27.79 52.36
C HIS A 205 -46.79 26.37 52.96
N TYR A 206 -47.37 25.38 52.28
CA TYR A 206 -47.41 24.00 52.80
C TYR A 206 -46.66 22.96 51.97
N GLN A 207 -46.19 23.29 50.75
CA GLN A 207 -45.41 22.39 49.89
C GLN A 207 -44.11 21.89 50.51
N ASP A 208 -43.54 22.65 51.44
CA ASP A 208 -42.30 22.32 52.17
C ASP A 208 -42.55 22.12 53.67
N SER A 209 -43.81 22.06 54.09
CA SER A 209 -44.18 21.80 55.48
C SER A 209 -44.06 20.30 55.82
N PHE A 210 -44.17 19.96 57.10
CA PHE A 210 -44.20 18.56 57.56
C PHE A 210 -45.36 17.75 56.95
N VAL A 211 -46.44 18.42 56.50
CA VAL A 211 -47.60 17.80 55.83
C VAL A 211 -47.18 17.14 54.52
N LYS A 212 -46.10 17.62 53.87
CA LYS A 212 -45.53 16.99 52.67
C LYS A 212 -45.19 15.51 52.90
N ASN A 213 -44.71 15.16 54.09
CA ASN A 213 -44.36 13.78 54.44
C ASN A 213 -45.58 12.88 54.65
N LEU A 214 -46.78 13.46 54.74
CA LEU A 214 -48.05 12.75 54.90
C LEU A 214 -48.77 12.56 53.55
N LEU A 215 -48.33 13.24 52.49
CA LEU A 215 -48.85 13.03 51.15
C LEU A 215 -48.21 11.78 50.53
N PRO A 216 -48.96 10.93 49.81
CA PRO A 216 -48.39 9.78 49.10
C PRO A 216 -47.32 10.27 48.13
N GLN A 217 -46.07 9.92 48.39
CA GLN A 217 -44.99 10.16 47.43
C GLN A 217 -45.19 9.19 46.28
N MET A 218 -45.53 9.70 45.10
CA MET A 218 -45.33 8.91 43.89
C MET A 218 -43.82 8.73 43.72
N GLU A 219 -43.38 7.48 43.71
CA GLU A 219 -41.98 7.10 43.50
C GLU A 219 -41.52 7.65 42.15
N ASN A 220 -40.90 8.83 42.19
CA ASN A 220 -40.36 9.48 41.01
C ASN A 220 -38.84 9.27 41.07
N ASP A 221 -38.38 8.21 40.40
CA ASP A 221 -36.97 7.97 40.15
C ASP A 221 -36.42 9.11 39.29
N GLY A 222 -35.45 9.86 39.81
CA GLY A 222 -34.60 10.73 38.99
C GLY A 222 -34.58 12.21 39.39
N ALA A 223 -33.63 12.52 40.28
CA ALA A 223 -32.86 13.75 40.38
C ALA A 223 -33.19 14.92 39.41
N SER A 224 -34.07 15.86 39.83
CA SER A 224 -33.89 17.29 39.51
C SER A 224 -34.91 18.16 40.27
N ALA A 225 -34.51 18.75 41.41
CA ALA A 225 -35.22 19.89 42.02
C ALA A 225 -34.35 20.57 43.08
N LYS A 226 -33.30 21.27 42.64
CA LYS A 226 -32.52 22.20 43.49
C LYS A 226 -32.22 23.48 42.73
N MET A 227 -33.24 24.22 42.34
CA MET A 227 -33.08 25.61 41.91
C MET A 227 -34.44 26.29 41.85
N PHE A 228 -34.80 27.01 42.91
CA PHE A 228 -35.72 28.15 42.98
C PHE A 228 -36.14 28.30 44.44
N LYS A 229 -35.31 28.99 45.22
CA LYS A 229 -35.66 29.41 46.57
C LYS A 229 -35.13 30.80 46.82
N GLU A 230 -35.82 31.80 46.26
CA GLU A 230 -35.68 33.17 46.73
C GLU A 230 -36.88 34.04 46.33
N SER A 231 -37.35 34.79 47.33
CA SER A 231 -38.32 35.90 47.29
C SER A 231 -39.82 35.57 47.25
N ALA A 232 -40.41 35.38 48.43
CA ALA A 232 -41.69 36.00 48.78
C ALA A 232 -41.85 36.01 50.31
N THR A 233 -41.57 37.16 50.93
CA THR A 233 -41.99 37.45 52.31
C THR A 233 -43.47 37.86 52.26
N THR A 234 -44.36 36.87 52.35
CA THR A 234 -45.79 37.06 52.61
C THR A 234 -46.12 36.42 53.95
N GLU A 235 -46.92 37.12 54.74
CA GLU A 235 -47.24 36.85 56.15
C GLU A 235 -47.50 35.36 56.45
N ASP A 236 -46.89 34.87 57.55
CA ASP A 236 -46.89 33.47 58.01
C ASP A 236 -48.31 32.93 58.29
N ALA A 237 -49.04 32.58 57.24
CA ALA A 237 -50.19 31.69 57.37
C ALA A 237 -49.65 30.30 57.72
N VAL A 238 -50.09 29.77 58.87
CA VAL A 238 -49.77 28.41 59.32
C VAL A 238 -50.13 27.43 58.19
N PRO A 239 -49.25 26.48 57.80
CA PRO A 239 -49.45 25.60 56.63
C PRO A 239 -50.84 24.92 56.58
N GLU A 240 -51.35 24.55 57.75
CA GLU A 240 -52.66 23.93 57.95
C GLU A 240 -53.82 24.89 57.64
N VAL A 241 -53.66 26.18 57.96
CA VAL A 241 -54.63 27.23 57.66
C VAL A 241 -54.65 27.53 56.16
N ALA A 242 -53.49 27.66 55.53
CA ALA A 242 -53.37 27.86 54.08
C ALA A 242 -54.00 26.69 53.29
N MET A 243 -53.74 25.45 53.72
CA MET A 243 -54.36 24.26 53.13
C MET A 243 -55.87 24.23 53.34
N ALA A 244 -56.37 24.60 54.52
CA ALA A 244 -57.80 24.66 54.80
C ALA A 244 -58.52 25.75 53.98
N GLU A 245 -57.86 26.88 53.73
CA GLU A 245 -58.38 27.96 52.88
C GLU A 245 -58.48 27.54 51.41
N ASP A 246 -57.45 26.89 50.87
CA ASP A 246 -57.48 26.34 49.51
C ASP A 246 -58.55 25.24 49.37
N PHE A 247 -58.66 24.34 50.35
CA PHE A 247 -59.71 23.33 50.37
C PHE A 247 -61.12 23.93 50.43
N LYS A 248 -61.31 24.96 51.26
CA LYS A 248 -62.57 25.72 51.34
C LYS A 248 -62.90 26.37 49.99
N ARG A 249 -61.90 26.90 49.29
CA ARG A 249 -62.07 27.52 47.96
C ARG A 249 -62.51 26.49 46.91
N LEU A 250 -61.87 25.32 46.88
CA LEU A 250 -62.25 24.21 46.01
C LEU A 250 -63.70 23.78 46.25
N LEU A 251 -64.07 23.56 47.52
CA LEU A 251 -65.44 23.21 47.86
C LEU A 251 -66.45 24.28 47.42
N ALA A 252 -66.10 25.56 47.58
CA ALA A 252 -66.98 26.67 47.17
C ALA A 252 -67.19 26.76 45.65
N ALA A 253 -66.19 26.36 44.85
CA ALA A 253 -66.29 26.32 43.39
C ALA A 253 -67.20 25.21 42.87
N LEU A 254 -67.48 24.17 43.67
CA LEU A 254 -68.32 23.05 43.26
C LEU A 254 -69.83 23.33 43.42
N PRO A 255 -70.67 22.83 42.50
CA PRO A 255 -72.11 22.84 42.64
C PRO A 255 -72.55 22.21 43.98
N PRO A 256 -73.63 22.72 44.59
CA PRO A 256 -74.07 22.27 45.92
C PRO A 256 -74.41 20.77 45.95
N GLU A 257 -74.82 20.16 44.84
CA GLU A 257 -75.06 18.72 44.79
C GLU A 257 -73.77 17.91 44.98
N LYS A 258 -72.68 18.33 44.33
CA LYS A 258 -71.37 17.65 44.43
C LYS A 258 -70.73 17.85 45.80
N ARG A 259 -70.90 19.03 46.42
CA ARG A 259 -70.47 19.29 47.80
C ARG A 259 -71.11 18.33 48.81
N LYS A 260 -72.40 18.02 48.62
CA LYS A 260 -73.12 17.08 49.50
C LYS A 260 -72.59 15.65 49.38
N ILE A 261 -72.22 15.24 48.16
CA ILE A 261 -71.63 13.92 47.91
C ILE A 261 -70.25 13.84 48.56
N ILE A 262 -69.36 14.79 48.27
CA ILE A 262 -68.01 14.84 48.88
C ILE A 262 -68.09 14.93 50.40
N GLY A 263 -69.01 15.74 50.94
CA GLY A 263 -69.24 15.82 52.38
C GLY A 263 -69.73 14.50 52.99
N LYS A 264 -70.50 13.71 52.24
CA LYS A 264 -70.98 12.38 52.67
C LYS A 264 -69.85 11.34 52.67
N ASP A 265 -68.97 11.38 51.67
CA ASP A 265 -67.83 10.46 51.55
C ASP A 265 -66.73 10.80 52.57
N LEU A 266 -66.43 12.09 52.77
CA LEU A 266 -65.50 12.55 53.81
C LEU A 266 -66.00 12.21 55.23
N MET A 267 -67.31 12.22 55.43
CA MET A 267 -67.91 11.82 56.70
C MET A 267 -67.67 10.32 56.98
N GLY A 268 -67.66 9.48 55.94
CA GLY A 268 -67.25 8.06 56.06
C GLY A 268 -65.77 7.87 56.38
N LEU A 269 -64.89 8.73 55.85
CA LEU A 269 -63.45 8.73 56.15
C LEU A 269 -63.14 9.24 57.57
N ILE A 270 -63.88 10.24 58.05
CA ILE A 270 -63.75 10.78 59.42
C ILE A 270 -64.28 9.76 60.46
N ASP A 271 -65.27 8.95 60.10
CA ASP A 271 -65.80 7.86 60.93
C ASP A 271 -64.97 6.55 60.86
N GLY A 272 -63.89 6.52 60.06
CA GLY A 272 -62.80 5.54 60.20
C GLY A 272 -63.01 4.14 59.59
N ASP A 273 -63.96 3.95 58.67
CA ASP A 273 -64.41 2.60 58.25
C ASP A 273 -63.96 2.13 56.85
N GLU A 274 -63.12 2.88 56.12
CA GLU A 274 -62.68 2.53 54.75
C GLU A 274 -61.16 2.39 54.59
N VAL A 275 -60.53 1.41 55.26
CA VAL A 275 -59.11 1.04 55.02
C VAL A 275 -58.95 -0.31 54.29
N GLN A 276 -60.02 -0.95 53.79
CA GLN A 276 -59.93 -2.35 53.35
C GLN A 276 -60.38 -2.72 51.93
N ARG A 277 -60.53 -1.77 51.00
CA ARG A 277 -61.08 -2.08 49.66
C ARG A 277 -60.27 -1.62 48.43
N MET A 278 -58.96 -1.48 48.53
CA MET A 278 -58.11 -1.23 47.35
C MET A 278 -56.92 -2.20 47.29
N GLN A 279 -57.20 -3.51 47.26
CA GLN A 279 -56.19 -4.54 47.01
C GLN A 279 -56.52 -5.50 45.86
N ASP A 280 -57.64 -5.32 45.17
CA ASP A 280 -58.01 -6.16 44.03
C ASP A 280 -58.15 -5.29 42.77
N ASP A 281 -57.02 -4.98 42.14
CA ASP A 281 -56.96 -4.69 40.70
C ASP A 281 -55.48 -4.75 40.24
N VAL A 282 -54.98 -5.99 40.11
CA VAL A 282 -53.86 -6.29 39.21
C VAL A 282 -54.28 -7.46 38.33
N PRO A 283 -54.82 -7.20 37.12
CA PRO A 283 -54.84 -8.19 36.06
C PRO A 283 -53.74 -7.90 35.03
N GLN A 284 -53.07 -8.99 34.63
CA GLN A 284 -52.36 -9.19 33.36
C GLN A 284 -50.98 -8.54 33.20
N SER A 285 -49.92 -9.37 33.31
CA SER A 285 -48.71 -9.29 32.46
C SER A 285 -47.70 -10.43 32.73
N LEU A 286 -48.11 -11.60 33.25
CA LEU A 286 -47.17 -12.73 33.37
C LEU A 286 -46.89 -13.41 32.02
N GLU A 287 -47.84 -13.37 31.09
CA GLU A 287 -47.63 -13.87 29.72
C GLU A 287 -46.77 -12.92 28.88
N ASP A 288 -46.95 -11.59 29.02
CA ASP A 288 -46.12 -10.60 28.33
C ASP A 288 -44.67 -10.60 28.85
N GLN A 289 -44.46 -10.79 30.16
CA GLN A 289 -43.10 -10.95 30.71
C GLN A 289 -42.44 -12.26 30.24
N GLN A 290 -43.21 -13.34 30.04
CA GLN A 290 -42.65 -14.58 29.49
C GLN A 290 -42.27 -14.44 28.01
N GLN A 291 -43.07 -13.72 27.22
CA GLN A 291 -42.75 -13.43 25.82
C GLN A 291 -41.52 -12.52 25.69
N GLU A 292 -41.37 -11.52 26.55
CA GLU A 292 -40.16 -10.69 26.60
C GLU A 292 -38.91 -11.51 26.96
N ILE A 293 -39.01 -12.44 27.91
CA ILE A 293 -37.89 -13.32 28.28
C ILE A 293 -37.49 -14.24 27.11
N GLU A 294 -38.44 -14.85 26.42
CA GLU A 294 -38.17 -15.68 25.24
C GLU A 294 -37.56 -14.87 24.08
N GLU A 295 -38.01 -13.63 23.89
CA GLU A 295 -37.46 -12.74 22.87
C GLU A 295 -36.03 -12.29 23.20
N ILE A 296 -35.74 -12.01 24.48
CA ILE A 296 -34.39 -11.69 24.96
C ILE A 296 -33.45 -12.89 24.76
N GLU A 297 -33.87 -14.11 25.07
CA GLU A 297 -33.05 -15.32 24.84
C GLU A 297 -32.78 -15.55 23.34
N ARG A 298 -33.77 -15.31 22.47
CA ARG A 298 -33.58 -15.40 21.01
C ARG A 298 -32.54 -14.41 20.51
N LEU A 299 -32.63 -13.15 20.96
CA LEU A 299 -31.70 -12.09 20.59
C LEU A 299 -30.28 -12.36 21.13
N GLN A 300 -30.15 -12.91 22.33
CA GLN A 300 -28.85 -13.33 22.88
C GLN A 300 -28.21 -14.45 22.06
N GLY A 301 -29.00 -15.44 21.60
CA GLY A 301 -28.51 -16.50 20.73
C GLY A 301 -28.09 -16.00 19.35
N GLU A 302 -28.74 -14.96 18.82
CA GLU A 302 -28.36 -14.33 17.56
C GLU A 302 -27.07 -13.51 17.70
N LEU A 303 -26.91 -12.78 18.80
CA LEU A 303 -25.67 -12.06 19.12
C LEU A 303 -24.46 -13.00 19.22
N GLN A 304 -24.60 -14.15 19.90
CA GLN A 304 -23.51 -15.13 19.97
C GLN A 304 -23.06 -15.65 18.60
N LYS A 305 -24.02 -15.91 17.69
CA LYS A 305 -23.70 -16.33 16.32
C LYS A 305 -22.99 -15.22 15.54
N GLN A 306 -23.39 -13.97 15.72
CA GLN A 306 -22.74 -12.82 15.10
C GLN A 306 -21.32 -12.60 15.65
N GLU A 307 -21.10 -12.77 16.95
CA GLU A 307 -19.78 -12.70 17.57
C GLU A 307 -18.83 -13.79 17.06
N GLU A 308 -19.30 -15.04 16.94
CA GLU A 308 -18.52 -16.12 16.35
C GLU A 308 -18.15 -15.84 14.89
N HIS A 309 -19.09 -15.26 14.12
CA HIS A 309 -18.85 -14.87 12.74
C HIS A 309 -17.81 -13.75 12.63
N ILE A 310 -17.91 -12.71 13.47
CA ILE A 310 -16.94 -11.62 13.55
C ILE A 310 -15.56 -12.16 13.93
N LYS A 311 -15.50 -13.14 14.86
CA LYS A 311 -14.24 -13.77 15.26
C LYS A 311 -13.57 -14.54 14.13
N LYS A 312 -14.34 -15.22 13.27
CA LYS A 312 -13.83 -15.88 12.05
C LYS A 312 -13.29 -14.86 11.05
N LEU A 313 -14.03 -13.79 10.78
CA LEU A 313 -13.60 -12.73 9.87
C LEU A 313 -12.31 -12.04 10.34
N LYS A 314 -12.16 -11.78 11.65
CA LYS A 314 -10.93 -11.23 12.21
C LYS A 314 -9.72 -12.15 12.01
N LEU A 315 -9.91 -13.46 12.12
CA LEU A 315 -8.85 -14.44 11.86
C LEU A 315 -8.44 -14.46 10.38
N GLU A 316 -9.41 -14.37 9.47
CA GLU A 316 -9.17 -14.33 8.03
C GLU A 316 -8.43 -13.04 7.62
N ILE A 317 -8.83 -11.89 8.17
CA ILE A 317 -8.12 -10.61 7.97
C ILE A 317 -6.69 -10.70 8.47
N ALA A 318 -6.47 -11.23 9.68
CA ALA A 318 -5.11 -11.38 10.22
C ALA A 318 -4.24 -12.28 9.34
N GLN A 319 -4.78 -13.36 8.78
CA GLN A 319 -4.06 -14.21 7.83
C GLN A 319 -3.69 -13.46 6.55
N ILE A 320 -4.62 -12.69 5.99
CA ILE A 320 -4.38 -11.88 4.79
C ILE A 320 -3.33 -10.80 5.06
N GLU A 321 -3.38 -10.13 6.21
CA GLU A 321 -2.39 -9.12 6.61
C GLU A 321 -1.00 -9.72 6.78
N THR A 322 -0.89 -10.93 7.37
CA THR A 322 0.41 -11.63 7.47
C THR A 322 0.93 -12.13 6.12
N ALA A 323 0.05 -12.49 5.19
CA ALA A 323 0.43 -12.95 3.86
C ALA A 323 0.84 -11.79 2.92
N ASN A 324 0.32 -10.58 3.16
CA ASN A 324 0.61 -9.37 2.37
C ASN A 324 1.68 -8.47 2.99
N LEU A 325 2.31 -8.86 4.10
CA LEU A 325 3.49 -8.18 4.62
C LEU A 325 4.67 -8.47 3.67
N PRO A 326 5.23 -7.44 3.00
CA PRO A 326 6.37 -7.62 2.10
C PRO A 326 7.57 -8.10 2.90
N ASN A 327 8.15 -9.21 2.47
CA ASN A 327 9.29 -9.89 3.11
C ASN A 327 10.64 -9.17 2.89
N ASP A 328 10.61 -7.87 2.56
CA ASP A 328 11.76 -7.04 2.16
C ASP A 328 12.07 -5.94 3.19
N LEU A 329 12.12 -6.30 4.47
CA LEU A 329 12.86 -5.52 5.45
C LEU A 329 14.11 -6.32 5.83
N GLU A 330 15.13 -6.20 4.97
CA GLU A 330 16.51 -6.45 5.35
C GLU A 330 16.80 -5.72 6.67
N PRO A 331 17.37 -6.39 7.68
CA PRO A 331 17.78 -5.72 8.91
C PRO A 331 18.81 -4.62 8.57
N PRO A 332 18.69 -3.41 9.16
CA PRO A 332 19.65 -2.35 8.91
C PRO A 332 21.04 -2.82 9.32
N ALA A 333 21.99 -2.67 8.39
CA ALA A 333 23.40 -2.90 8.63
C ALA A 333 23.83 -2.09 9.86
N GLU A 334 24.44 -2.77 10.83
CA GLU A 334 25.10 -2.15 11.97
C GLU A 334 26.29 -1.33 11.44
N ASP A 335 26.10 -0.01 11.32
CA ASP A 335 27.19 0.94 11.10
C ASP A 335 28.06 0.95 12.37
N GLU A 336 29.19 0.24 12.33
CA GLU A 336 30.28 0.38 13.30
C GLU A 336 30.80 1.83 13.28
N GLU A 337 30.44 2.60 14.30
CA GLU A 337 31.04 3.91 14.61
C GLU A 337 32.55 3.76 14.87
N GLN A 338 33.36 3.93 13.82
CA GLN A 338 34.78 4.24 13.96
C GLN A 338 34.96 5.69 14.41
N SER A 339 35.07 5.84 15.73
CA SER A 339 35.51 7.05 16.43
C SER A 339 36.90 7.51 15.92
N PRO A 340 37.04 8.73 15.38
CA PRO A 340 38.34 9.27 15.02
C PRO A 340 39.07 9.78 16.28
N TYR A 341 40.10 9.04 16.65
CA TYR A 341 41.10 9.42 17.65
C TYR A 341 41.82 10.72 17.21
N VAL A 342 41.62 11.82 17.94
CA VAL A 342 42.36 13.08 17.76
C VAL A 342 43.52 13.11 18.77
N PRO A 343 44.80 13.03 18.34
CA PRO A 343 45.93 13.19 19.24
C PRO A 343 46.11 14.66 19.62
N GLY A 344 46.37 14.89 20.91
CA GLY A 344 46.38 16.19 21.56
C GLY A 344 47.37 17.20 21.02
N VAL A 345 46.91 18.45 20.99
CA VAL A 345 47.74 19.64 20.87
C VAL A 345 48.46 19.85 22.21
N MET A 346 49.77 19.59 22.22
CA MET A 346 50.65 20.04 23.29
C MET A 346 50.79 21.56 23.22
N LEU A 347 50.27 22.23 24.25
CA LEU A 347 50.79 23.51 24.73
C LEU A 347 52.20 23.28 25.28
N VAL A 348 53.16 24.14 24.90
CA VAL A 348 54.19 24.78 25.75
C VAL A 348 55.24 25.43 24.84
N GLY A 349 55.56 26.70 25.10
CA GLY A 349 56.83 27.34 24.70
C GLY A 349 56.68 28.65 23.98
#